data_AF-A0A423W0T6-F1
#
_entry.id   AF-A0A423W0T6-F1
#
_cell.length_a   1.000
_cell.length_b   1.000
_cell.length_c   1.000
_cell.angle_alpha   90.00
_cell.angle_beta   90.00
_cell.angle_gamma   90.00
#
_symmetry.space_group_name_H-M   'P 1'
#
loop_
_entity.id
_entity.type
_entity.pdbx_description
1 polymer ?
#
loop_
_entity_poly.entity_id
_entity_poly.type
_entity_poly.pdbx_seq_one_letter_code
_entity_poly.pdbx_strand_id
1 'polypeptide(L)'
;MSGHLNAPGQRRHFGLSDAAGTLLKGSELLVTNVHDLTGAPWFISLPMVALAVSLTIRTPLTLYSHSLRRRRTKLLPLIQAQYAQIGLGLRRKAVPNLRDRVLKAVKKRSKATFKVFAIDDTKSIWGAFLSLPIFLSNLEVIRRMCGGPRGLIGSLLHGWEGRDTATTMPTPTGATEAQAAAAASGSTSIAGDAISVVDVPSPTDLGELTSQTTATSNILSSISMEPTFATGGCLWFPNLLVPDPYHVLPFAVSALLLAHMIPETTAERRALFGLKPLATKGNTMSVGGQSRVWRALQRSLLIMALAIGPATMDMPAALHLYWMSSVGCSLVVTKGIKKLMPISKSSVKPCTGLEVPLLRPKAAS
;
A
#
# COMPACT_ATOMS: atom_id res chain seq x y z
N MET A 1 0.78 -57.05 27.66
CA MET A 1 -0.27 -56.07 27.35
C MET A 1 0.28 -54.69 27.63
N SER A 2 0.80 -54.00 26.61
CA SER A 2 1.25 -52.61 26.73
C SER A 2 0.97 -51.91 25.40
N GLY A 3 -0.20 -51.28 25.29
CA GLY A 3 -0.58 -50.46 24.15
C GLY A 3 -0.19 -49.01 24.41
N HIS A 4 0.80 -48.52 23.69
CA HIS A 4 1.23 -47.12 23.70
C HIS A 4 0.29 -46.35 22.75
N LEU A 5 -0.59 -45.50 23.29
CA LEU A 5 -1.45 -44.61 22.50
C LEU A 5 -0.59 -43.47 21.94
N ASN A 6 -0.33 -43.49 20.62
CA ASN A 6 0.19 -42.35 19.89
C ASN A 6 -0.93 -41.31 19.74
N ALA A 7 -0.82 -40.19 20.46
CA ALA A 7 -1.63 -39.01 20.18
C ALA A 7 -1.18 -38.38 18.84
N PRO A 8 -2.05 -38.24 17.83
CA PRO A 8 -1.68 -37.56 16.60
C PRO A 8 -1.40 -36.09 16.89
N GLY A 9 -0.18 -35.64 16.56
CA GLY A 9 0.26 -34.26 16.75
C GLY A 9 -0.66 -33.27 16.03
N GLN A 10 -1.28 -32.38 16.79
CA GLN A 10 -2.11 -31.29 16.29
C GLN A 10 -1.25 -30.31 15.48
N ARG A 11 -1.24 -30.47 14.16
CA ARG A 11 -0.63 -29.49 13.25
C ARG A 11 -1.48 -28.22 13.28
N ARG A 12 -0.90 -27.11 13.76
CA ARG A 12 -1.55 -25.79 13.70
C ARG A 12 -1.44 -25.28 12.26
N HIS A 13 -2.55 -25.29 11.54
CA HIS A 13 -2.65 -24.67 10.23
C HIS A 13 -2.97 -23.18 10.42
N PHE A 14 -2.04 -22.31 10.03
CA PHE A 14 -2.25 -20.87 10.02
C PHE A 14 -3.05 -20.51 8.75
N GLY A 15 -4.37 -20.47 8.86
CA GLY A 15 -5.26 -20.03 7.79
C GLY A 15 -5.32 -18.51 7.65
N LEU A 16 -5.52 -18.01 6.43
CA LEU A 16 -5.71 -16.58 6.15
C LEU A 16 -6.95 -16.01 6.87
N SER A 17 -8.00 -16.82 6.97
CA SER A 17 -9.25 -16.59 7.69
C SER A 17 -9.04 -16.43 9.19
N ASP A 18 -8.23 -17.29 9.82
CA ASP A 18 -7.88 -17.21 11.24
C ASP A 18 -7.06 -15.95 11.54
N ALA A 19 -6.11 -15.62 10.67
CA ALA A 19 -5.39 -14.35 10.74
C ALA A 19 -6.34 -13.14 10.58
N ALA A 20 -7.34 -13.22 9.69
CA ALA A 20 -8.33 -12.15 9.52
C ALA A 20 -9.25 -12.00 10.74
N GLY A 21 -9.71 -13.11 11.34
CA GLY A 21 -10.55 -13.11 12.53
C GLY A 21 -9.83 -12.54 13.75
N THR A 22 -8.57 -12.94 13.96
CA THR A 22 -7.73 -12.39 15.04
C THR A 22 -7.44 -10.90 14.83
N LEU A 23 -7.20 -10.46 13.60
CA LEU A 23 -7.05 -9.04 13.28
C LEU A 23 -8.32 -8.22 13.55
N LEU A 24 -9.49 -8.74 13.15
CA LEU A 24 -10.78 -8.09 13.40
C LEU A 24 -11.06 -7.96 14.89
N LYS A 25 -10.89 -9.03 15.66
CA LYS A 25 -11.06 -9.01 17.12
C LYS A 25 -10.05 -8.09 17.81
N GLY A 26 -8.80 -8.08 17.35
CA GLY A 26 -7.78 -7.17 17.85
C GLY A 26 -8.11 -5.70 17.55
N SER A 27 -8.68 -5.43 16.37
CA SER A 27 -9.11 -4.08 15.97
C SER A 27 -10.33 -3.61 16.77
N GLU A 28 -11.32 -4.48 16.99
CA GLU A 28 -12.47 -4.22 17.86
C GLU A 28 -12.01 -3.84 19.27
N LEU A 29 -11.20 -4.69 19.90
CA LEU A 29 -10.64 -4.42 21.22
C LEU A 29 -9.82 -3.13 21.25
N LEU A 30 -9.08 -2.81 20.19
CA LEU A 30 -8.32 -1.57 20.14
C LEU A 30 -9.25 -0.35 20.11
N VAL A 31 -10.28 -0.37 19.26
CA VAL A 31 -11.22 0.76 19.10
C VAL A 31 -11.99 1.01 20.39
N THR A 32 -12.52 -0.04 21.03
CA THR A 32 -13.27 0.08 22.29
C THR A 32 -12.37 0.50 23.45
N ASN A 33 -11.22 -0.17 23.66
CA ASN A 33 -10.31 0.18 24.76
C ASN A 33 -9.80 1.62 24.67
N VAL A 34 -9.55 2.14 23.46
CA VAL A 34 -9.11 3.53 23.28
C VAL A 34 -10.20 4.50 23.70
N HIS A 35 -11.47 4.21 23.40
CA HIS A 35 -12.60 5.01 23.86
C HIS A 35 -12.79 4.89 25.38
N ASP A 36 -12.84 3.67 25.91
CA ASP A 36 -13.09 3.38 27.32
C ASP A 36 -12.00 3.95 28.24
N LEU A 37 -10.73 3.81 27.85
CA LEU A 37 -9.60 4.28 28.66
C LEU A 37 -9.51 5.80 28.70
N THR A 38 -9.91 6.48 27.62
CA THR A 38 -9.78 7.94 27.55
C THR A 38 -11.05 8.67 27.96
N GLY A 39 -12.21 8.00 27.95
CA GLY A 39 -13.50 8.65 28.15
C GLY A 39 -13.79 9.75 27.14
N ALA A 40 -13.05 9.80 26.03
CA ALA A 40 -13.12 10.86 25.05
C ALA A 40 -14.26 10.59 24.06
N PRO A 41 -14.95 11.62 23.56
CA PRO A 41 -15.97 11.47 22.53
C PRO A 41 -15.38 10.84 21.26
N TRP A 42 -16.24 10.17 20.47
CA TRP A 42 -15.83 9.38 19.30
C TRP A 42 -15.03 10.16 18.26
N PHE A 43 -15.28 11.47 18.12
CA PHE A 43 -14.50 12.30 17.21
C PHE A 43 -13.01 12.43 17.59
N ILE A 44 -12.64 12.19 18.85
CA ILE A 44 -11.24 12.18 19.34
C ILE A 44 -10.69 10.76 19.39
N SER A 45 -11.50 9.79 19.85
CA SER A 45 -11.06 8.41 19.98
C SER A 45 -10.67 7.80 18.63
N LEU A 46 -11.43 8.06 17.56
CA LEU A 46 -11.12 7.55 16.22
C LEU A 46 -9.75 8.04 15.68
N PRO A 47 -9.42 9.35 15.72
CA PRO A 47 -8.08 9.82 15.43
C PRO A 47 -6.99 9.23 16.32
N MET A 48 -7.27 9.04 17.61
CA MET A 48 -6.31 8.47 18.55
C MET A 48 -6.01 6.99 18.26
N VAL A 49 -7.01 6.19 17.85
CA VAL A 49 -6.79 4.83 17.33
C VAL A 49 -5.83 4.87 16.14
N ALA A 50 -6.09 5.77 15.17
CA ALA A 50 -5.24 5.92 14.00
C ALA A 50 -3.79 6.32 14.35
N LEU A 51 -3.62 7.19 15.36
CA LEU A 51 -2.31 7.55 15.92
C LEU A 51 -1.64 6.35 16.57
N ALA A 52 -2.34 5.60 17.44
CA ALA A 52 -1.81 4.43 18.13
C ALA A 52 -1.30 3.36 17.16
N VAL A 53 -2.09 3.02 16.13
CA VAL A 53 -1.69 2.08 15.06
C VAL A 53 -0.50 2.63 14.29
N SER A 54 -0.50 3.93 14.00
CA SER A 54 0.60 4.54 13.25
C SER A 54 1.90 4.50 14.02
N LEU A 55 1.88 4.84 15.31
CA LEU A 55 3.07 4.83 16.17
C LEU A 55 3.61 3.42 16.39
N THR A 56 2.75 2.45 16.69
CA THR A 56 3.16 1.08 17.04
C THR A 56 3.63 0.25 15.85
N ILE A 57 2.92 0.34 14.72
CA ILE A 57 3.15 -0.54 13.57
C ILE A 57 3.81 0.20 12.41
N ARG A 58 3.25 1.36 12.04
CA ARG A 58 3.67 2.05 10.82
C ARG A 58 5.02 2.75 11.00
N THR A 59 5.31 3.37 12.15
CA THR A 59 6.60 4.03 12.36
C THR A 59 7.79 3.07 12.22
N PRO A 60 7.90 1.93 12.94
CA PRO A 60 9.08 1.08 12.79
C PRO A 60 9.25 0.55 11.37
N LEU A 61 8.14 0.23 10.70
CA LEU A 61 8.14 -0.27 9.33
C LEU A 61 8.58 0.80 8.30
N THR A 62 8.13 2.04 8.49
CA THR A 62 8.55 3.16 7.65
C THR A 62 10.00 3.56 7.93
N LEU A 63 10.46 3.51 9.18
CA LEU A 63 11.89 3.69 9.51
C LEU A 63 12.75 2.62 8.84
N TYR A 64 12.33 1.36 8.89
CA TYR A 64 13.06 0.25 8.27
C TYR A 64 13.17 0.43 6.75
N SER A 65 12.05 0.68 6.05
CA SER A 65 12.06 0.92 4.60
C SER A 65 12.90 2.15 4.22
N HIS A 66 12.86 3.21 5.03
CA HIS A 66 13.69 4.39 4.85
C HIS A 66 15.19 4.09 5.03
N SER A 67 15.55 3.27 6.02
CA SER A 67 16.93 2.85 6.26
C SER A 67 17.51 2.06 5.08
N LEU A 68 16.71 1.18 4.46
CA LEU A 68 17.09 0.45 3.25
C LEU A 68 17.33 1.42 2.09
N ARG A 69 16.45 2.41 1.91
CA ARG A 69 16.61 3.44 0.88
C ARG A 69 17.88 4.25 1.08
N ARG A 70 18.24 4.61 2.32
CA ARG A 70 19.48 5.32 2.66
C ARG A 70 20.73 4.49 2.37
N ARG A 71 20.71 3.17 2.62
CA ARG A 71 21.82 2.28 2.26
C ARG A 71 21.99 2.20 0.74
N ARG A 72 20.87 2.10 0.00
CA ARG A 72 20.88 2.09 -1.46
C ARG A 72 21.45 3.38 -2.06
N THR A 73 21.15 4.54 -1.50
CA THR A 73 21.67 5.81 -2.02
C THR A 73 23.18 5.94 -1.88
N LYS A 74 23.80 5.29 -0.88
CA LYS A 74 25.28 5.25 -0.75
C LYS A 74 25.96 4.49 -1.90
N LEU A 75 25.24 3.59 -2.57
CA LEU A 75 25.76 2.80 -3.70
C LEU A 75 25.50 3.46 -5.06
N LEU A 76 24.74 4.56 -5.12
CA LEU A 76 24.52 5.31 -6.37
C LEU A 76 25.81 5.70 -7.11
N PRO A 77 26.87 6.21 -6.47
CA PRO A 77 28.08 6.59 -7.20
C PRO A 77 28.79 5.39 -7.82
N LEU A 78 28.73 4.21 -7.19
CA LEU A 78 29.27 2.98 -7.75
C LEU A 78 28.51 2.56 -9.01
N ILE A 79 27.18 2.69 -9.00
CA ILE A 79 26.34 2.39 -10.17
C ILE A 79 26.62 3.39 -11.30
N GLN A 80 26.82 4.67 -10.98
CA GLN A 80 27.22 5.70 -11.95
C GLN A 80 28.59 5.38 -12.59
N ALA A 81 29.57 4.98 -11.78
CA ALA A 81 30.89 4.57 -12.27
C ALA A 81 30.79 3.33 -13.18
N GLN A 82 30.01 2.31 -12.77
CA GLN A 82 29.77 1.11 -13.60
C GLN A 82 29.11 1.46 -14.94
N TYR A 83 28.17 2.40 -14.93
CA TYR A 83 27.52 2.88 -16.15
C TYR A 83 28.54 3.50 -17.12
N ALA A 84 29.40 4.39 -16.62
CA ALA A 84 30.44 5.02 -17.44
C ALA A 84 31.43 3.98 -18.01
N GLN A 85 31.92 3.06 -17.16
CA GLN A 85 32.87 2.02 -17.56
C GLN A 85 32.30 1.09 -18.64
N ILE A 86 31.08 0.59 -18.44
CA ILE A 86 30.41 -0.33 -19.39
C ILE A 86 30.07 0.42 -20.69
N GLY A 87 29.65 1.69 -20.59
CA GLY A 87 29.41 2.56 -21.73
C GLY A 87 30.62 2.72 -22.63
N LEU A 88 31.80 3.00 -22.06
CA LEU A 88 33.05 3.14 -22.81
C LEU A 88 33.47 1.81 -23.45
N GLY A 89 33.37 0.69 -22.73
CA GLY A 89 33.74 -0.63 -23.26
C GLY A 89 32.86 -1.08 -24.43
N LEU A 90 31.55 -0.85 -24.36
CA LEU A 90 30.63 -1.17 -25.45
C LEU A 90 30.72 -0.18 -26.61
N ARG A 91 31.04 1.09 -26.35
CA ARG A 91 31.28 2.10 -27.40
C ARG A 91 32.50 1.75 -28.25
N ARG A 92 33.60 1.30 -27.63
CA ARG A 92 34.79 0.81 -28.37
C ARG A 92 34.47 -0.38 -29.28
N LYS A 93 33.53 -1.24 -28.88
CA LYS A 93 33.09 -2.41 -29.65
C LYS A 93 32.03 -2.07 -30.72
N ALA A 94 31.75 -0.79 -30.96
CA ALA A 94 30.81 -0.29 -31.97
C ALA A 94 29.44 -1.01 -32.00
N VAL A 95 28.92 -1.38 -30.84
CA VAL A 95 27.72 -2.23 -30.76
C VAL A 95 26.45 -1.43 -31.07
N PRO A 96 25.52 -1.94 -31.90
CA PRO A 96 24.22 -1.30 -32.12
C PRO A 96 23.39 -1.30 -30.82
N ASN A 97 22.52 -0.30 -30.66
CA ASN A 97 21.69 -0.12 -29.46
C ASN A 97 22.51 -0.03 -28.16
N LEU A 98 23.61 0.74 -28.21
CA LEU A 98 24.56 0.94 -27.12
C LEU A 98 23.86 1.26 -25.78
N ARG A 99 22.92 2.20 -25.77
CA ARG A 99 22.24 2.65 -24.54
C ARG A 99 21.49 1.51 -23.85
N ASP A 100 20.70 0.74 -24.58
CA ASP A 100 19.90 -0.35 -24.01
C ASP A 100 20.77 -1.49 -23.50
N ARG A 101 21.85 -1.81 -24.22
CA ARG A 101 22.81 -2.82 -23.78
C ARG A 101 23.56 -2.40 -22.53
N VAL A 102 23.98 -1.12 -22.45
CA VAL A 102 24.58 -0.55 -21.24
C VAL A 102 23.60 -0.63 -20.08
N LEU A 103 22.35 -0.21 -20.26
CA LEU A 103 21.33 -0.25 -19.21
C LEU A 103 21.06 -1.68 -18.72
N LYS A 104 20.94 -2.65 -19.63
CA LYS A 104 20.75 -4.08 -19.28
C LYS A 104 21.94 -4.63 -18.52
N ALA A 105 23.17 -4.35 -18.98
CA ALA A 105 24.40 -4.82 -18.34
C ALA A 105 24.60 -4.19 -16.95
N VAL A 106 24.37 -2.88 -16.82
CA VAL A 106 24.42 -2.16 -15.53
C VAL A 106 23.36 -2.70 -14.58
N LYS A 107 22.12 -2.90 -15.03
CA LYS A 107 21.05 -3.48 -14.20
C LYS A 107 21.39 -4.88 -13.69
N LYS A 108 22.00 -5.72 -14.53
CA LYS A 108 22.46 -7.07 -14.13
C LYS A 108 23.57 -6.97 -13.08
N ARG A 109 24.58 -6.12 -13.30
CA ARG A 109 25.70 -5.95 -12.37
C ARG A 109 25.28 -5.30 -11.04
N SER A 110 24.41 -4.29 -11.10
CA SER A 110 23.91 -3.60 -9.90
C SER A 110 23.13 -4.54 -8.98
N LYS A 111 22.33 -5.46 -9.55
CA LYS A 111 21.64 -6.50 -8.75
C LYS A 111 22.62 -7.40 -8.00
N ALA A 112 23.70 -7.83 -8.65
CA ALA A 112 24.73 -8.63 -8.01
C ALA A 112 25.40 -7.84 -6.87
N THR A 113 25.73 -6.57 -7.10
CA THR A 113 26.27 -5.68 -6.06
C THR A 113 25.30 -5.52 -4.88
N PHE A 114 24.01 -5.29 -5.13
CA PHE A 114 23.02 -5.19 -4.06
C PHE A 114 22.87 -6.48 -3.25
N LYS A 115 22.94 -7.65 -3.91
CA LYS A 115 22.95 -8.95 -3.23
C LYS A 115 24.14 -9.10 -2.30
N VAL A 116 25.34 -8.68 -2.72
CA VAL A 116 26.57 -8.69 -1.89
C VAL A 116 26.42 -7.79 -0.66
N PHE A 117 25.80 -6.62 -0.81
CA PHE A 117 25.54 -5.70 0.31
C PHE A 117 24.25 -6.02 1.09
N ALA A 118 23.62 -7.17 0.86
CA ALA A 118 22.36 -7.59 1.48
C ALA A 118 21.23 -6.53 1.41
N ILE A 119 21.19 -5.77 0.31
CA ILE A 119 20.10 -4.84 0.03
C ILE A 119 19.10 -5.56 -0.87
N ASP A 120 18.06 -6.12 -0.26
CA ASP A 120 17.00 -6.79 -1.00
C ASP A 120 16.02 -5.76 -1.57
N ASP A 121 16.01 -5.62 -2.89
CA ASP A 121 15.09 -4.72 -3.62
C ASP A 121 13.62 -5.04 -3.34
N THR A 122 13.28 -6.31 -3.10
CA THR A 122 11.93 -6.78 -2.81
C THR A 122 11.44 -6.32 -1.43
N LYS A 123 12.29 -6.34 -0.40
CA LYS A 123 11.92 -5.97 0.98
C LYS A 123 11.53 -4.50 1.13
N SER A 124 12.01 -3.62 0.24
CA SER A 124 11.65 -2.19 0.26
C SER A 124 10.20 -1.91 -0.14
N ILE A 125 9.54 -2.79 -0.91
CA ILE A 125 8.18 -2.58 -1.40
C ILE A 125 7.14 -2.93 -0.32
N TRP A 126 7.46 -3.87 0.57
CA TRP A 126 6.54 -4.39 1.58
C TRP A 126 6.18 -3.41 2.72
N GLY A 127 6.95 -2.33 2.91
CA GLY A 127 6.75 -1.42 4.04
C GLY A 127 5.39 -0.68 4.07
N ALA A 128 4.79 -0.40 2.92
CA ALA A 128 3.47 0.24 2.88
C ALA A 128 2.33 -0.81 2.91
N PHE A 129 2.50 -1.90 2.16
CA PHE A 129 1.48 -2.94 1.99
C PHE A 129 1.21 -3.72 3.29
N LEU A 130 2.19 -3.88 4.18
CA LEU A 130 1.98 -4.63 5.42
C LEU A 130 1.06 -3.92 6.41
N SER A 131 0.88 -2.59 6.30
CA SER A 131 -0.04 -1.84 7.18
C SER A 131 -1.48 -1.80 6.67
N LEU A 132 -1.71 -2.21 5.41
CA LEU A 132 -3.01 -2.12 4.75
C LEU A 132 -4.06 -3.08 5.35
N PRO A 133 -3.75 -4.34 5.71
CA PRO A 133 -4.73 -5.24 6.33
C PRO A 133 -5.28 -4.68 7.65
N ILE A 134 -4.41 -4.07 8.47
CA ILE A 134 -4.79 -3.50 9.76
C ILE A 134 -5.66 -2.25 9.57
N PHE A 135 -5.30 -1.42 8.58
CA PHE A 135 -6.14 -0.28 8.21
C PHE A 135 -7.56 -0.71 7.81
N LEU A 136 -7.67 -1.72 6.93
CA LEU A 136 -8.96 -2.24 6.49
C LEU A 136 -9.73 -2.94 7.61
N SER A 137 -9.04 -3.62 8.53
CA SER A 137 -9.66 -4.28 9.68
C SER A 137 -10.34 -3.27 10.60
N ASN A 138 -9.64 -2.19 10.98
CA ASN A 138 -10.25 -1.09 11.73
C ASN A 138 -11.40 -0.40 10.96
N LEU A 139 -11.25 -0.22 9.64
CA LEU A 139 -12.28 0.39 8.81
C LEU A 139 -13.56 -0.47 8.77
N GLU A 140 -13.41 -1.80 8.73
CA GLU A 140 -14.52 -2.75 8.77
C GLU A 140 -15.20 -2.75 10.15
N VAL A 141 -14.42 -2.77 11.24
CA VAL A 141 -14.96 -2.67 12.61
C VAL A 141 -15.78 -1.39 12.78
N ILE A 142 -15.23 -0.23 12.40
CA ILE A 142 -15.95 1.06 12.49
C ILE A 142 -17.19 1.05 11.60
N ARG A 143 -17.11 0.46 10.40
CA ARG A 143 -18.27 0.30 9.50
C ARG A 143 -19.38 -0.53 10.15
N ARG A 144 -19.03 -1.60 10.87
CA ARG A 144 -20.00 -2.43 11.62
C ARG A 144 -20.58 -1.71 12.82
N MET A 145 -19.76 -0.96 13.56
CA MET A 145 -20.23 -0.09 14.64
C MET A 145 -21.20 0.98 14.13
N CYS A 146 -21.08 1.40 12.86
CA CYS A 146 -22.04 2.29 12.22
C CYS A 146 -23.34 1.59 11.75
N GLY A 147 -23.48 0.27 11.93
CA GLY A 147 -24.60 -0.51 11.40
C GLY A 147 -24.51 -0.83 9.91
N GLY A 148 -23.36 -0.60 9.28
CA GLY A 148 -23.16 -0.85 7.85
C GLY A 148 -23.10 -2.34 7.49
N PRO A 149 -23.45 -2.71 6.24
CA PRO A 149 -23.35 -4.09 5.77
C PRO A 149 -21.88 -4.55 5.68
N ARG A 150 -21.66 -5.88 5.65
CA ARG A 150 -20.33 -6.52 5.50
C ARG A 150 -19.53 -5.80 4.38
N GLY A 151 -18.33 -5.31 4.68
CA GLY A 151 -17.48 -4.63 3.70
C GLY A 151 -16.51 -5.56 2.97
N LEU A 152 -15.45 -4.97 2.41
CA LEU A 152 -14.54 -5.62 1.44
C LEU A 152 -13.86 -6.88 1.97
N ILE A 153 -13.52 -6.94 3.26
CA ILE A 153 -12.84 -8.11 3.84
C ILE A 153 -13.81 -9.30 3.89
N GLY A 154 -15.08 -9.04 4.20
CA GLY A 154 -16.14 -10.04 4.11
C GLY A 154 -16.30 -10.53 2.68
N SER A 155 -16.48 -9.63 1.70
CA SER A 155 -16.67 -10.05 0.31
C SER A 155 -15.44 -10.70 -0.33
N LEU A 156 -14.22 -10.30 0.04
CA LEU A 156 -12.98 -10.89 -0.50
C LEU A 156 -12.73 -12.31 0.04
N LEU A 157 -13.05 -12.56 1.32
CA LEU A 157 -12.86 -13.87 1.94
C LEU A 157 -13.97 -14.87 1.58
N HIS A 158 -15.17 -14.38 1.27
CA HIS A 158 -16.35 -15.22 0.98
C HIS A 158 -16.57 -15.43 -0.52
N GLY A 159 -15.63 -14.99 -1.37
CA GLY A 159 -15.79 -15.00 -2.81
C GLY A 159 -16.65 -13.83 -3.28
N TRP A 160 -16.22 -13.19 -4.38
CA TRP A 160 -17.09 -12.35 -5.20
C TRP A 160 -18.06 -13.28 -5.95
N GLU A 161 -18.87 -14.03 -5.20
CA GLU A 161 -19.92 -14.87 -5.75
C GLU A 161 -21.18 -14.00 -5.91
N GLY A 162 -21.91 -14.24 -6.99
CA GLY A 162 -22.93 -13.36 -7.56
C GLY A 162 -23.92 -12.76 -6.57
N ARG A 163 -24.27 -11.51 -6.85
CA ARG A 163 -25.49 -10.84 -6.39
C ARG A 163 -26.69 -11.58 -6.98
N ASP A 164 -27.05 -12.72 -6.41
CA ASP A 164 -28.29 -13.42 -6.75
C ASP A 164 -29.36 -13.05 -5.74
N THR A 165 -30.39 -12.42 -6.29
CA THR A 165 -31.64 -12.00 -5.72
C THR A 165 -32.37 -13.13 -5.01
N ALA A 166 -32.67 -12.95 -3.72
CA ALA A 166 -33.82 -13.59 -3.07
C ALA A 166 -34.28 -12.78 -1.85
N THR A 167 -35.03 -11.70 -2.07
CA THR A 167 -36.10 -11.32 -1.16
C THR A 167 -37.23 -10.67 -1.95
N THR A 168 -38.34 -11.38 -2.02
CA THR A 168 -39.60 -11.00 -2.64
C THR A 168 -40.21 -9.77 -1.93
N MET A 169 -40.20 -8.64 -2.66
CA MET A 169 -41.19 -7.54 -2.85
C MET A 169 -42.50 -7.53 -2.00
N PRO A 170 -43.11 -6.36 -1.69
CA PRO A 170 -43.46 -5.31 -2.66
C PRO A 170 -43.05 -3.85 -2.36
N THR A 171 -42.70 -3.13 -3.44
CA THR A 171 -42.54 -1.66 -3.60
C THR A 171 -43.91 -1.03 -3.93
N PRO A 172 -44.14 0.32 -3.89
CA PRO A 172 -43.44 1.35 -4.69
C PRO A 172 -42.89 2.48 -3.78
N THR A 173 -41.78 3.21 -4.02
CA THR A 173 -41.39 3.98 -5.21
C THR A 173 -39.95 4.51 -5.02
N GLY A 174 -39.08 4.35 -6.03
CA GLY A 174 -38.01 5.29 -6.39
C GLY A 174 -36.70 5.34 -5.58
N ALA A 175 -35.65 4.62 -6.03
CA ALA A 175 -34.30 5.14 -6.31
C ALA A 175 -33.29 3.99 -6.45
N THR A 176 -32.55 4.04 -7.56
CA THR A 176 -31.74 2.98 -8.16
C THR A 176 -30.32 2.93 -7.60
N GLU A 177 -29.89 1.69 -7.30
CA GLU A 177 -28.57 1.10 -7.57
C GLU A 177 -27.29 1.68 -6.92
N ALA A 178 -26.95 1.10 -5.77
CA ALA A 178 -25.62 1.11 -5.18
C ALA A 178 -24.71 0.02 -5.80
N GLN A 179 -23.85 0.41 -6.73
CA GLN A 179 -22.65 -0.30 -7.17
C GLN A 179 -21.54 0.71 -7.52
N ALA A 180 -20.56 0.94 -6.63
CA ALA A 180 -19.20 1.37 -6.99
C ALA A 180 -18.33 1.58 -5.72
N ALA A 181 -17.68 0.52 -5.22
CA ALA A 181 -16.54 0.68 -4.32
C ALA A 181 -15.65 -0.58 -4.32
N ALA A 182 -15.01 -0.91 -5.44
CA ALA A 182 -13.83 -1.79 -5.46
C ALA A 182 -13.05 -1.66 -6.77
N ALA A 183 -12.23 -0.61 -6.89
CA ALA A 183 -11.16 -0.55 -7.89
C ALA A 183 -9.88 0.00 -7.25
N ALA A 184 -9.20 -0.82 -6.44
CA ALA A 184 -7.81 -0.60 -6.04
C ALA A 184 -7.13 -1.87 -5.48
N SER A 185 -7.26 -2.99 -6.18
CA SER A 185 -6.31 -4.11 -6.08
C SER A 185 -6.02 -4.60 -7.49
N GLY A 186 -5.01 -4.01 -8.13
CA GLY A 186 -4.57 -4.42 -9.46
C GLY A 186 -3.72 -5.69 -9.37
N SER A 187 -4.33 -6.85 -9.60
CA SER A 187 -3.66 -8.01 -10.19
C SER A 187 -4.14 -8.12 -11.64
N THR A 188 -3.22 -8.37 -12.58
CA THR A 188 -3.58 -8.69 -13.97
C THR A 188 -2.91 -10.00 -14.32
N SER A 189 -3.74 -10.97 -14.67
CA SER A 189 -3.37 -12.26 -15.26
C SER A 189 -2.84 -12.07 -16.68
N ILE A 190 -1.95 -12.96 -17.10
CA ILE A 190 -1.63 -13.20 -18.51
C ILE A 190 -2.03 -14.65 -18.80
N ALA A 191 -2.92 -14.81 -19.78
CA ALA A 191 -3.33 -16.08 -20.36
C ALA A 191 -2.22 -16.66 -21.24
N GLY A 192 -2.14 -18.00 -21.25
CA GLY A 192 -1.30 -18.78 -22.15
C GLY A 192 -1.73 -20.25 -22.12
N ASP A 193 -2.51 -20.60 -23.14
CA ASP A 193 -2.81 -21.90 -23.77
C ASP A 193 -2.86 -23.25 -23.03
N ALA A 194 -3.89 -23.99 -23.48
CA ALA A 194 -4.32 -25.36 -23.32
C ALA A 194 -3.26 -26.47 -23.07
N ILE A 195 -3.66 -27.48 -22.28
CA ILE A 195 -3.72 -28.92 -22.65
C ILE A 195 -4.65 -29.67 -21.66
N SER A 196 -5.29 -30.69 -22.21
CA SER A 196 -6.45 -31.49 -21.84
C SER A 196 -6.33 -32.53 -20.70
N VAL A 197 -7.47 -32.74 -20.01
CA VAL A 197 -8.11 -34.05 -19.66
C VAL A 197 -7.52 -34.93 -18.53
N VAL A 198 -8.42 -35.27 -17.58
CA VAL A 198 -8.42 -36.39 -16.58
C VAL A 198 -7.42 -36.22 -15.42
N ASP A 199 -7.79 -36.25 -14.14
CA ASP A 199 -8.65 -37.17 -13.40
C ASP A 199 -9.19 -36.50 -12.12
N VAL A 200 -10.41 -36.86 -11.71
CA VAL A 200 -11.02 -36.46 -10.43
C VAL A 200 -10.90 -37.64 -9.47
N PRO A 201 -10.39 -37.41 -8.25
CA PRO A 201 -11.21 -37.80 -7.10
C PRO A 201 -11.21 -36.78 -5.95
N SER A 202 -12.44 -36.38 -5.63
CA SER A 202 -13.06 -36.19 -4.31
C SER A 202 -12.59 -35.10 -3.32
N PRO A 203 -13.54 -34.44 -2.61
CA PRO A 203 -13.35 -33.15 -1.98
C PRO A 203 -13.05 -33.28 -0.48
N THR A 204 -11.96 -32.69 -0.02
CA THR A 204 -11.75 -32.52 1.45
C THR A 204 -11.48 -31.07 1.85
N ASP A 205 -11.27 -30.16 0.88
CA ASP A 205 -10.91 -28.76 1.17
C ASP A 205 -12.11 -27.79 1.29
N LEU A 206 -13.33 -28.22 0.94
CA LEU A 206 -14.51 -27.34 1.01
C LEU A 206 -15.09 -27.23 2.43
N GLY A 207 -14.84 -28.22 3.30
CA GLY A 207 -15.26 -28.23 4.70
C GLY A 207 -14.43 -27.31 5.61
N GLU A 208 -13.16 -27.08 5.25
CA GLU A 208 -12.24 -26.28 6.05
C GLU A 208 -12.39 -24.78 5.76
N LEU A 209 -12.62 -24.41 4.49
CA LEU A 209 -12.96 -23.04 4.11
C LEU A 209 -14.31 -22.62 4.73
N THR A 210 -15.31 -23.50 4.75
CA THR A 210 -16.63 -23.20 5.34
C THR A 210 -16.57 -23.05 6.86
N SER A 211 -15.80 -23.88 7.56
CA SER A 211 -15.62 -23.79 9.02
C SER A 211 -14.87 -22.50 9.43
N GLN A 212 -13.83 -22.12 8.69
CA GLN A 212 -13.03 -20.93 9.00
C GLN A 212 -13.69 -19.62 8.54
N THR A 213 -14.47 -19.66 7.46
CA THR A 213 -15.30 -18.54 7.01
C THR A 213 -16.42 -18.25 8.02
N THR A 214 -16.99 -19.29 8.63
CA THR A 214 -17.97 -19.19 9.72
C THR A 214 -17.40 -18.50 10.96
N ALA A 215 -16.14 -18.74 11.32
CA ALA A 215 -15.52 -18.08 12.48
C ALA A 215 -15.38 -16.56 12.29
N THR A 216 -14.91 -16.10 11.12
CA THR A 216 -14.81 -14.66 10.82
C THR A 216 -16.18 -13.99 10.69
N SER A 217 -17.16 -14.68 10.11
CA SER A 217 -18.52 -14.17 9.97
C SER A 217 -19.22 -14.05 11.31
N ASN A 218 -18.97 -14.98 12.25
CA ASN A 218 -19.46 -14.95 13.63
C ASN A 218 -18.90 -13.75 14.42
N ILE A 219 -17.59 -13.48 14.32
CA ILE A 219 -16.96 -12.30 14.94
C ILE A 219 -17.54 -11.03 14.35
N LEU A 220 -17.72 -11.00 13.03
CA LEU A 220 -18.23 -9.81 12.37
C LEU A 220 -19.75 -9.61 12.57
N SER A 221 -20.50 -10.64 12.96
CA SER A 221 -21.88 -10.52 13.45
C SER A 221 -21.97 -10.19 14.93
N SER A 222 -20.96 -10.49 15.74
CA SER A 222 -20.94 -10.11 17.16
C SER A 222 -20.66 -8.62 17.36
N ILE A 223 -19.98 -7.98 16.41
CA ILE A 223 -19.81 -6.51 16.40
C ILE A 223 -21.15 -5.87 16.04
N SER A 224 -21.83 -5.35 17.07
CA SER A 224 -23.12 -4.67 16.95
C SER A 224 -22.97 -3.18 16.66
N MET A 225 -24.07 -2.53 16.32
CA MET A 225 -24.15 -1.09 16.13
C MET A 225 -23.90 -0.38 17.46
N GLU A 226 -23.04 0.64 17.43
CA GLU A 226 -22.69 1.44 18.61
C GLU A 226 -23.58 2.68 18.67
N PRO A 227 -24.54 2.77 19.61
CA PRO A 227 -25.52 3.86 19.63
C PRO A 227 -24.88 5.21 19.98
N THR A 228 -23.77 5.22 20.72
CA THR A 228 -23.08 6.45 21.14
C THR A 228 -22.39 7.18 19.98
N PHE A 229 -22.26 6.55 18.80
CA PHE A 229 -21.80 7.23 17.57
C PHE A 229 -22.78 8.30 17.09
N ALA A 230 -24.07 8.18 17.43
CA ALA A 230 -25.09 9.14 17.03
C ALA A 230 -24.87 10.54 17.65
N THR A 231 -24.22 10.60 18.82
CA THR A 231 -23.98 11.83 19.59
C THR A 231 -22.49 12.13 19.80
N GLY A 232 -21.60 11.23 19.38
CA GLY A 232 -20.15 11.34 19.60
C GLY A 232 -19.40 12.28 18.66
N GLY A 233 -20.11 13.06 17.82
CA GLY A 233 -19.54 13.91 16.79
C GLY A 233 -19.17 15.30 17.28
N CYS A 234 -18.76 16.16 16.34
CA CYS A 234 -18.40 17.54 16.67
C CYS A 234 -18.56 18.48 15.46
N LEU A 235 -18.54 19.79 15.74
CA LEU A 235 -18.67 20.86 14.74
C LEU A 235 -19.88 20.65 13.82
N TRP A 236 -19.64 20.43 12.52
CA TRP A 236 -20.67 20.33 11.47
C TRP A 236 -21.16 18.88 11.24
N PHE A 237 -20.59 17.89 11.93
CA PHE A 237 -20.94 16.47 11.85
C PHE A 237 -21.24 15.92 13.26
N PRO A 238 -22.37 16.30 13.89
CA PRO A 238 -22.70 15.87 15.25
C PRO A 238 -23.01 14.36 15.34
N ASN A 239 -23.52 13.76 14.27
CA ASN A 239 -23.85 12.34 14.19
C ASN A 239 -22.87 11.63 13.24
N LEU A 240 -22.09 10.68 13.76
CA LEU A 240 -21.09 9.96 12.95
C LEU A 240 -21.68 8.86 12.05
N LEU A 241 -22.93 8.45 12.31
CA LEU A 241 -23.62 7.39 11.57
C LEU A 241 -24.14 7.87 10.21
N VAL A 242 -24.34 9.18 10.06
CA VAL A 242 -24.89 9.81 8.87
C VAL A 242 -23.73 10.30 7.98
N PRO A 243 -23.92 10.38 6.65
CA PRO A 243 -22.99 11.06 5.76
C PRO A 243 -22.69 12.50 6.21
N ASP A 244 -21.49 13.00 5.92
CA ASP A 244 -21.13 14.39 6.19
C ASP A 244 -22.06 15.33 5.41
N PRO A 245 -22.89 16.17 6.07
CA PRO A 245 -23.84 17.05 5.39
C PRO A 245 -23.19 18.00 4.37
N TYR A 246 -21.94 18.39 4.62
CA TYR A 246 -21.19 19.30 3.76
C TYR A 246 -20.14 18.59 2.90
N HIS A 247 -20.02 17.27 3.02
CA HIS A 247 -19.04 16.44 2.29
C HIS A 247 -17.57 16.89 2.44
N VAL A 248 -17.26 17.67 3.47
CA VAL A 248 -15.91 18.18 3.76
C VAL A 248 -14.97 17.01 4.05
N LEU A 249 -15.41 16.03 4.86
CA LEU A 249 -14.60 14.87 5.26
C LEU A 249 -14.22 13.99 4.05
N PRO A 250 -15.14 13.52 3.18
CA PRO A 250 -14.79 12.75 1.98
C PRO A 250 -13.78 13.46 1.06
N PHE A 251 -13.98 14.76 0.81
CA PHE A 251 -13.06 15.54 -0.02
C PHE A 251 -11.71 15.77 0.65
N ALA A 252 -11.68 15.94 1.97
CA ALA A 252 -10.44 16.07 2.71
C ALA A 252 -9.65 14.74 2.74
N VAL A 253 -10.30 13.57 2.83
CA VAL A 253 -9.65 12.26 2.59
C VAL A 253 -8.98 12.23 1.22
N SER A 254 -9.73 12.60 0.17
CA SER A 254 -9.23 12.64 -1.21
C SER A 254 -8.00 13.56 -1.33
N ALA A 255 -8.07 14.76 -0.79
CA ALA A 255 -6.97 15.73 -0.78
C ALA A 255 -5.74 15.20 -0.02
N LEU A 256 -5.93 14.55 1.13
CA LEU A 256 -4.84 13.97 1.91
C LEU A 256 -4.17 12.80 1.17
N LEU A 257 -4.95 11.94 0.51
CA LEU A 257 -4.42 10.85 -0.31
C LEU A 257 -3.60 11.38 -1.49
N LEU A 258 -4.08 12.42 -2.16
CA LEU A 258 -3.32 13.12 -3.21
C LEU A 258 -2.01 13.69 -2.65
N ALA A 259 -2.06 14.40 -1.52
CA ALA A 259 -0.87 14.94 -0.87
C ALA A 259 0.15 13.86 -0.48
N HIS A 260 -0.30 12.65 -0.15
CA HIS A 260 0.56 11.52 0.17
C HIS A 260 1.21 10.89 -1.07
N MET A 261 0.51 10.87 -2.20
CA MET A 261 1.00 10.25 -3.44
C MET A 261 1.85 11.20 -4.30
N ILE A 262 1.67 12.51 -4.19
CA ILE A 262 2.42 13.49 -5.00
C ILE A 262 3.89 13.54 -4.53
N PRO A 263 4.86 13.33 -5.44
CA PRO A 263 6.28 13.46 -5.09
C PRO A 263 6.64 14.88 -4.63
N GLU A 264 7.51 14.99 -3.63
CA GLU A 264 7.98 16.29 -3.14
C GLU A 264 8.92 16.97 -4.14
N THR A 265 9.66 16.20 -4.94
CA THR A 265 10.65 16.76 -5.85
C THR A 265 10.00 17.29 -7.14
N THR A 266 10.37 18.50 -7.52
CA THR A 266 9.85 19.16 -8.73
C THR A 266 10.19 18.42 -10.03
N ALA A 267 11.29 17.65 -10.03
CA ALA A 267 11.69 16.80 -11.14
C ALA A 267 10.80 15.54 -11.25
N GLU A 268 10.53 14.86 -10.14
CA GLU A 268 9.63 13.69 -10.13
C GLU A 268 8.19 14.09 -10.42
N ARG A 269 7.71 15.24 -9.91
CA ARG A 269 6.38 15.75 -10.27
C ARG A 269 6.24 16.00 -11.76
N ARG A 270 7.21 16.66 -12.39
CA ARG A 270 7.21 16.87 -13.84
C ARG A 270 7.21 15.55 -14.59
N ALA A 271 8.06 14.60 -14.16
CA ALA A 271 8.10 13.27 -14.76
C ALA A 271 6.76 12.52 -14.63
N LEU A 272 6.04 12.72 -13.51
CA LEU A 272 4.71 12.15 -13.30
C LEU A 272 3.72 12.70 -14.32
N PHE A 273 3.73 13.99 -14.62
CA PHE A 273 2.85 14.61 -15.64
C PHE A 273 3.40 14.50 -17.07
N GLY A 274 4.52 13.81 -17.29
CA GLY A 274 5.13 13.69 -18.63
C GLY A 274 5.80 14.97 -19.13
N LEU A 275 6.00 15.95 -18.25
CA LEU A 275 6.70 17.19 -18.55
C LEU A 275 8.21 16.95 -18.60
N LYS A 276 8.90 17.67 -19.48
CA LYS A 276 10.37 17.62 -19.58
C LYS A 276 11.00 18.08 -18.26
N PRO A 277 12.12 17.48 -17.81
CA PRO A 277 12.84 17.99 -16.66
C PRO A 277 13.30 19.43 -16.96
N LEU A 278 13.22 20.31 -15.96
CA LEU A 278 13.89 21.61 -16.05
C LEU A 278 15.36 21.36 -16.39
N ALA A 279 15.94 22.24 -17.21
CA ALA A 279 17.37 22.22 -17.49
C ALA A 279 18.15 22.43 -16.18
N THR A 280 18.51 21.33 -15.52
CA THR A 280 19.44 21.37 -14.38
C THR A 280 20.78 21.85 -14.93
N LYS A 281 21.32 22.95 -14.38
CA LYS A 281 22.71 23.39 -14.58
C LYS A 281 23.65 22.30 -14.06
N GLY A 282 23.93 21.30 -14.88
CA GLY A 282 24.81 20.19 -14.55
C GLY A 282 24.40 18.89 -15.25
N ASN A 283 25.40 18.19 -15.77
CA ASN A 283 25.26 16.89 -16.44
C ASN A 283 24.97 15.77 -15.41
N THR A 284 23.99 15.96 -14.52
CA THR A 284 23.58 14.94 -13.55
C THR A 284 22.79 13.88 -14.29
N MET A 285 23.49 12.82 -14.65
CA MET A 285 22.87 11.67 -15.31
C MET A 285 21.91 10.99 -14.31
N SER A 286 20.61 11.12 -14.56
CA SER A 286 19.58 10.34 -13.87
C SER A 286 19.70 8.89 -14.30
N VAL A 287 20.54 8.12 -13.59
CA VAL A 287 20.63 6.67 -13.76
C VAL A 287 19.40 6.05 -13.12
N GLY A 288 18.29 6.01 -13.86
CA GLY A 288 17.06 5.39 -13.40
C GLY A 288 15.81 6.13 -13.85
N GLY A 289 15.47 6.05 -15.14
CA GLY A 289 14.12 6.39 -15.57
C GLY A 289 13.13 5.43 -14.90
N GLN A 290 12.13 5.97 -14.19
CA GLN A 290 11.03 5.14 -13.70
C GLN A 290 10.36 4.42 -14.87
N SER A 291 9.99 3.15 -14.66
CA SER A 291 9.36 2.35 -15.71
C SER A 291 8.05 3.01 -16.17
N ARG A 292 7.69 2.83 -17.45
CA ARG A 292 6.42 3.35 -17.97
C ARG A 292 5.23 2.80 -17.17
N VAL A 293 5.28 1.52 -16.81
CA VAL A 293 4.27 0.83 -15.98
C VAL A 293 4.16 1.48 -14.60
N TRP A 294 5.29 1.75 -13.92
CA TRP A 294 5.26 2.40 -12.60
C TRP A 294 4.64 3.79 -12.66
N ARG A 295 4.94 4.58 -13.70
CA ARG A 295 4.32 5.89 -13.89
C ARG A 295 2.83 5.80 -14.21
N ALA A 296 2.41 4.84 -15.03
CA ALA A 296 1.00 4.60 -15.31
C ALA A 296 0.24 4.23 -14.02
N LEU A 297 0.83 3.34 -13.20
CA LEU A 297 0.28 2.97 -11.90
C LEU A 297 0.18 4.18 -10.95
N GLN A 298 1.21 5.02 -10.86
CA GLN A 298 1.14 6.23 -10.03
C GLN A 298 0.04 7.19 -10.49
N ARG A 299 -0.15 7.36 -11.80
CA ARG A 299 -1.23 8.19 -12.35
C ARG A 299 -2.61 7.60 -12.06
N SER A 300 -2.78 6.29 -12.22
CA SER A 300 -4.06 5.65 -11.89
C SER A 300 -4.37 5.75 -10.41
N LEU A 301 -3.38 5.63 -9.52
CA LEU A 301 -3.56 5.86 -8.09
C LEU A 301 -3.96 7.31 -7.76
N LEU A 302 -3.46 8.31 -8.48
CA LEU A 302 -3.87 9.70 -8.29
C LEU A 302 -5.30 9.96 -8.75
N ILE A 303 -5.68 9.39 -9.90
CA ILE A 303 -7.07 9.46 -10.39
C ILE A 303 -7.99 8.79 -9.39
N MET A 304 -7.61 7.61 -8.87
CA MET A 304 -8.38 6.93 -7.85
C MET A 304 -8.47 7.74 -6.56
N ALA A 305 -7.38 8.34 -6.10
CA ALA A 305 -7.38 9.22 -4.93
C ALA A 305 -8.37 10.39 -5.08
N LEU A 306 -8.47 10.99 -6.27
CA LEU A 306 -9.45 12.04 -6.57
C LEU A 306 -10.89 11.50 -6.62
N ALA A 307 -11.09 10.30 -7.18
CA ALA A 307 -12.41 9.68 -7.30
C ALA A 307 -12.99 9.20 -5.95
N ILE A 308 -12.14 8.88 -4.96
CA ILE A 308 -12.58 8.40 -3.63
C ILE A 308 -13.52 9.39 -2.95
N GLY A 309 -13.29 10.71 -3.06
CA GLY A 309 -14.13 11.72 -2.43
C GLY A 309 -15.59 11.59 -2.89
N PRO A 310 -15.88 11.80 -4.18
CA PRO A 310 -17.22 11.61 -4.75
C PRO A 310 -17.79 10.20 -4.54
N ALA A 311 -16.98 9.16 -4.74
CA ALA A 311 -17.47 7.78 -4.65
C ALA A 311 -17.87 7.34 -3.23
N THR A 312 -17.40 8.04 -2.20
CA THR A 312 -17.67 7.69 -0.79
C THR A 312 -18.50 8.74 -0.06
N MET A 313 -19.10 9.69 -0.79
CA MET A 313 -19.91 10.76 -0.19
C MET A 313 -21.03 10.24 0.70
N ASP A 314 -21.71 9.18 0.28
CA ASP A 314 -22.84 8.58 1.02
C ASP A 314 -22.41 7.66 2.18
N MET A 315 -21.11 7.57 2.49
CA MET A 315 -20.63 6.76 3.59
C MET A 315 -20.70 7.52 4.93
N PRO A 316 -20.90 6.83 6.07
CA PRO A 316 -20.92 7.44 7.40
C PRO A 316 -19.68 8.29 7.69
N ALA A 317 -19.88 9.46 8.30
CA ALA A 317 -18.81 10.39 8.64
C ALA A 317 -17.70 9.78 9.52
N ALA A 318 -18.03 8.77 10.34
CA ALA A 318 -17.06 8.02 11.15
C ALA A 318 -15.92 7.44 10.32
N LEU A 319 -16.24 6.89 9.14
CA LEU A 319 -15.29 6.23 8.27
C LEU A 319 -14.30 7.24 7.69
N HIS A 320 -14.80 8.38 7.20
CA HIS A 320 -13.93 9.44 6.69
C HIS A 320 -13.07 10.04 7.78
N LEU A 321 -13.59 10.22 8.99
CA LEU A 321 -12.81 10.78 10.10
C LEU A 321 -11.62 9.88 10.46
N TYR A 322 -11.85 8.58 10.63
CA TYR A 322 -10.77 7.62 10.85
C TYR A 322 -9.80 7.57 9.67
N TRP A 323 -10.32 7.53 8.43
CA TRP A 323 -9.50 7.45 7.23
C TRP A 323 -8.60 8.68 7.09
N MET A 324 -9.14 9.89 7.26
CA MET A 324 -8.37 11.13 7.25
C MET A 324 -7.27 11.11 8.29
N SER A 325 -7.59 10.76 9.54
CA SER A 325 -6.58 10.71 10.60
C SER A 325 -5.48 9.69 10.27
N SER A 326 -5.83 8.49 9.79
CA SER A 326 -4.85 7.46 9.43
C SER A 326 -3.90 7.90 8.31
N VAL A 327 -4.43 8.54 7.27
CA VAL A 327 -3.61 9.08 6.17
C VAL A 327 -2.78 10.27 6.64
N GLY A 328 -3.36 11.16 7.45
CA GLY A 328 -2.68 12.31 8.05
C GLY A 328 -1.50 11.89 8.93
N CYS A 329 -1.71 10.89 9.81
CA CYS A 329 -0.65 10.30 10.62
C CYS A 329 0.45 9.71 9.75
N SER A 330 0.09 9.01 8.67
CA SER A 330 1.06 8.47 7.72
C SER A 330 1.91 9.56 7.07
N LEU A 331 1.29 10.69 6.68
CA LEU A 331 1.99 11.86 6.15
C LEU A 331 2.95 12.47 7.17
N VAL A 332 2.51 12.63 8.42
CA VAL A 332 3.34 13.17 9.50
C VAL A 332 4.53 12.25 9.76
N VAL A 333 4.31 10.95 9.87
CA VAL A 333 5.37 9.95 10.10
C VAL A 333 6.37 9.95 8.95
N THR A 334 5.90 9.87 7.70
CA THR A 334 6.80 9.84 6.53
C THR A 334 7.59 11.14 6.37
N LYS A 335 6.97 12.31 6.54
CA LYS A 335 7.67 13.61 6.53
C LYS A 335 8.62 13.76 7.71
N GLY A 336 8.21 13.34 8.90
CA GLY A 336 9.01 13.35 10.12
C GLY A 336 10.29 12.52 9.97
N ILE A 337 10.17 11.29 9.47
CA ILE A 337 11.32 10.40 9.23
C ILE A 337 12.26 10.98 8.18
N LYS A 338 11.74 11.55 7.09
CA LYS A 338 12.57 12.22 6.06
C LYS A 338 13.33 13.41 6.64
N LYS A 339 12.69 14.20 7.51
CA LYS A 339 13.31 15.34 8.19
C LYS A 339 14.38 14.88 9.18
N LEU A 340 14.11 13.82 9.94
CA LEU A 340 15.02 13.25 10.94
C LEU A 340 16.22 12.53 10.31
N MET A 341 16.02 11.84 9.19
CA MET A 341 17.05 11.09 8.48
C MET A 341 17.14 11.54 7.01
N PRO A 342 17.76 12.68 6.71
CA PRO A 342 17.88 13.13 5.32
C PRO A 342 18.72 12.16 4.49
N ILE A 343 18.21 11.79 3.32
CA ILE A 343 18.95 11.01 2.32
C ILE A 343 19.91 11.95 1.58
N SER A 344 21.21 11.74 1.78
CA SER A 344 22.23 12.53 1.08
C SER A 344 22.13 12.31 -0.43
N LYS A 345 22.03 13.41 -1.19
CA LYS A 345 22.10 13.38 -2.65
C LYS A 345 23.56 13.20 -3.04
N SER A 346 23.94 11.98 -3.41
CA SER A 346 25.27 11.71 -3.96
C SER A 346 25.41 12.40 -5.32
N SER A 347 25.91 13.63 -5.34
CA SER A 347 26.31 14.34 -6.56
C SER A 347 27.75 13.97 -6.90
N VAL A 348 27.96 12.76 -7.40
CA VAL A 348 29.26 12.43 -8.01
C VAL A 348 29.22 12.92 -9.45
N LYS A 349 30.05 13.92 -9.73
CA LYS A 349 30.25 14.41 -11.09
C LYS A 349 31.05 13.37 -11.89
N PRO A 350 30.73 13.15 -13.17
CA PRO A 350 31.56 12.30 -14.02
C PRO A 350 32.98 12.88 -14.09
N CYS A 351 34.00 12.03 -13.98
CA CYS A 351 35.39 12.45 -14.12
C CYS A 351 35.57 13.13 -15.48
N THR A 352 35.98 14.39 -15.48
CA THR A 352 36.11 15.19 -16.71
C THR A 352 37.42 14.93 -17.46
N GLY A 353 38.29 14.05 -16.92
CA GLY A 353 39.62 13.77 -17.50
C GLY A 353 40.58 14.96 -17.41
N LEU A 354 40.19 16.01 -16.68
CA LEU A 354 40.94 17.26 -16.46
C LEU A 354 41.40 17.39 -15.00
N GLU A 355 41.33 16.31 -14.23
CA GLU A 355 41.68 16.29 -12.82
C GLU A 355 43.23 16.24 -12.70
N VAL A 356 43.86 17.42 -12.58
CA VAL A 356 45.29 17.61 -12.22
C VAL A 356 46.28 17.27 -13.37
N PRO A 357 47.38 18.05 -13.60
CA PRO A 357 48.24 17.93 -14.78
C PRO A 357 48.97 16.58 -14.97
N LEU A 358 48.79 15.60 -14.08
CA LEU A 358 49.53 14.34 -14.09
C LEU A 358 48.91 13.24 -14.98
N LEU A 359 47.62 13.30 -15.28
CA LEU A 359 46.88 12.23 -15.98
C LEU A 359 46.15 12.79 -17.21
N ARG A 360 46.91 13.09 -18.29
CA ARG A 360 46.29 13.33 -19.60
C ARG A 360 45.93 11.99 -20.25
N PRO A 361 44.73 11.84 -20.85
CA PRO A 361 44.45 10.69 -21.70
C PRO A 361 45.44 10.67 -22.86
N LYS A 362 46.04 9.50 -23.12
CA LYS A 362 46.94 9.28 -24.25
C LYS A 362 46.19 9.67 -25.54
N ALA A 363 46.73 10.62 -26.30
CA ALA A 363 46.13 11.03 -27.57
C ALA A 363 45.98 9.79 -28.46
N ALA A 364 44.76 9.53 -28.94
CA ALA A 364 44.50 8.48 -29.89
C ALA A 364 45.06 8.95 -31.25
N SER A 365 46.23 8.43 -31.61
CA SER A 365 46.78 8.47 -32.97
C SER A 365 46.09 7.42 -33.83
#